data_AF-A0A4Q6E4J2-F1
#
_entry.id   AF-A0A4Q6E4J2-F1
#
_cell.length_a   1.000
_cell.length_b   1.000
_cell.length_c   1.000
_cell.angle_alpha   90.00
_cell.angle_beta   90.00
_cell.angle_gamma   90.00
#
_symmetry.space_group_name_H-M   'P 1'
#
loop_
_entity.id
_entity.type
_entity.pdbx_description
1 polymer ?
#
loop_
_entity_poly.entity_id
_entity_poly.type
_entity_poly.pdbx_seq_one_letter_code
_entity_poly.pdbx_strand_id
1 'polypeptide(L)'
;LKTVSDRYLLRHPKTRKIIERPQWLFMRVALGLSHNVEEAVEFYSIISQFLYMPSTPTLFNSGTLHPQMSSCYLLTVGEDSLDGIYKSITDCARLSKFSGGIGIDWTPVRASGSLIKGTNGLSNGIVPFLKVFDSSVHAVNQGGKRKGAAAVYLEPWHADIEAFLDLGPEWEARYEAAEKAGKAYKKVLARQLYARMMQTLAETGNGWMCFKDKSNLRSAQTAKPGNVIHSSNLCTEILEVTSKDETAVCNLGSVNLSSYVRPDGQFDYDLLRKVVKVATKFLDRVIDINFYPTSEAKHSNNKWRPVGLGIMGLQDAFFKMKLPFTSAKAKETSARIQETIYYQAINTSMELAKEHGSFTEFENSRYAEGKLQVQLAEGVQSTMPELHFDWDALAKEVQKNGLRNSLLISIAPTATIASIVGSYESIEPQISNFFKRETLSGEFLQVNRYLINELKGRGLWTDYIRGKIISADGSIQNIDEIPQEIRDLYRTVWETPQKDLIEMAVERSAFICQSQSLNLFMESPSIGKLSSMYMYAWKQGVKTTYYLRSRAKTSIQKTTVISGAEDTQPTATTTGANASATKATATAATPGSVTTASGTTYTAEEAIVCSLENPESCEACT
;
A
#
# COMPACT_ATOMS: atom_id res chain seq x y z
N LEU A 1 -3.57 16.01 -13.80
CA LEU A 1 -4.76 16.73 -14.31
C LEU A 1 -5.88 15.81 -14.83
N LYS A 2 -5.67 14.97 -15.85
CA LYS A 2 -6.71 14.05 -16.39
C LYS A 2 -7.44 13.27 -15.27
N THR A 3 -6.68 12.65 -14.36
CA THR A 3 -7.17 11.97 -13.14
C THR A 3 -8.17 12.80 -12.32
N VAL A 4 -7.95 14.12 -12.20
CA VAL A 4 -8.81 15.07 -11.46
C VAL A 4 -10.09 15.37 -12.24
N SER A 5 -9.97 15.68 -13.54
CA SER A 5 -11.09 15.90 -14.47
C SER A 5 -12.07 14.74 -14.46
N ASP A 6 -11.56 13.53 -14.55
CA ASP A 6 -12.37 12.36 -14.90
C ASP A 6 -13.10 11.83 -13.68
N ARG A 7 -12.47 11.89 -12.49
CA ARG A 7 -13.01 11.29 -11.24
C ARG A 7 -13.42 12.30 -10.15
N TYR A 8 -12.71 13.43 -10.00
CA TYR A 8 -12.83 14.27 -8.79
C TYR A 8 -13.67 15.53 -8.92
N LEU A 9 -13.61 16.21 -10.08
CA LEU A 9 -14.36 17.46 -10.25
C LEU A 9 -15.86 17.19 -10.31
N LEU A 10 -16.64 17.90 -9.50
CA LEU A 10 -18.09 17.79 -9.52
C LEU A 10 -18.68 18.06 -10.92
N ARG A 11 -19.72 17.32 -11.26
CA ARG A 11 -20.39 17.33 -12.58
C ARG A 11 -21.88 17.58 -12.42
N HIS A 12 -22.45 18.42 -13.29
CA HIS A 12 -23.88 18.71 -13.29
C HIS A 12 -24.69 17.42 -13.48
N PRO A 13 -25.71 17.12 -12.64
CA PRO A 13 -26.34 15.80 -12.58
C PRO A 13 -26.91 15.33 -13.91
N LYS A 14 -27.62 16.20 -14.64
CA LYS A 14 -28.30 15.83 -15.91
C LYS A 14 -27.38 15.85 -17.14
N THR A 15 -26.45 16.80 -17.23
CA THR A 15 -25.64 17.01 -18.46
C THR A 15 -24.21 16.48 -18.36
N ARG A 16 -23.78 16.01 -17.18
CA ARG A 16 -22.45 15.45 -16.87
C ARG A 16 -21.23 16.34 -17.18
N LYS A 17 -21.47 17.57 -17.64
CA LYS A 17 -20.46 18.64 -17.78
C LYS A 17 -19.84 18.93 -16.41
N ILE A 18 -18.52 19.12 -16.40
CA ILE A 18 -17.78 19.53 -15.21
C ILE A 18 -18.24 20.94 -14.81
N ILE A 19 -18.53 21.14 -13.53
CA ILE A 19 -18.93 22.43 -12.94
C ILE A 19 -17.90 22.98 -11.94
N GLU A 20 -16.90 22.17 -11.58
CA GLU A 20 -15.86 22.50 -10.60
C GLU A 20 -14.50 22.68 -11.27
N ARG A 21 -13.71 23.67 -10.83
CA ARG A 21 -12.29 23.82 -11.22
C ARG A 21 -11.39 23.13 -10.18
N PRO A 22 -10.16 22.71 -10.52
CA PRO A 22 -9.24 22.10 -9.53
C PRO A 22 -9.03 22.93 -8.25
N GLN A 23 -8.94 24.27 -8.36
CA GLN A 23 -8.86 25.14 -7.19
C GLN A 23 -10.17 25.26 -6.40
N TRP A 24 -11.33 25.05 -7.05
CA TRP A 24 -12.63 25.01 -6.38
C TRP A 24 -12.83 23.67 -5.65
N LEU A 25 -12.34 22.56 -6.20
CA LEU A 25 -12.23 21.28 -5.50
C LEU A 25 -11.44 21.44 -4.19
N PHE A 26 -10.25 22.04 -4.25
CA PHE A 26 -9.45 22.28 -3.04
C PHE A 26 -10.13 23.24 -2.06
N MET A 27 -10.72 24.34 -2.54
CA MET A 27 -11.45 25.28 -1.67
C MET A 27 -12.69 24.64 -1.01
N ARG A 28 -13.47 23.82 -1.74
CA ARG A 28 -14.58 23.04 -1.18
C ARG A 28 -14.10 22.09 -0.08
N VAL A 29 -13.02 21.35 -0.34
CA VAL A 29 -12.45 20.40 0.61
C VAL A 29 -11.94 21.11 1.87
N ALA A 30 -11.38 22.31 1.72
CA ALA A 30 -10.91 23.11 2.84
C ALA A 30 -12.05 23.72 3.68
N LEU A 31 -13.04 24.34 3.02
CA LEU A 31 -14.24 24.86 3.69
C LEU A 31 -15.01 23.76 4.42
N GLY A 32 -15.12 22.56 3.83
CA GLY A 32 -15.82 21.42 4.41
C GLY A 32 -15.16 20.79 5.65
N LEU A 33 -13.97 21.25 6.06
CA LEU A 33 -13.24 20.82 7.25
C LEU A 33 -12.79 21.98 8.16
N SER A 34 -13.30 23.20 7.92
CA SER A 34 -12.91 24.42 8.65
C SER A 34 -14.07 25.02 9.42
N HIS A 35 -13.79 25.66 10.56
CA HIS A 35 -14.82 26.35 11.35
C HIS A 35 -14.91 27.85 11.00
N ASN A 36 -13.87 28.42 10.40
CA ASN A 36 -13.77 29.81 9.96
C ASN A 36 -13.03 29.94 8.61
N VAL A 37 -12.85 31.17 8.13
CA VAL A 37 -12.23 31.45 6.82
C VAL A 37 -10.71 31.33 6.89
N GLU A 38 -10.12 31.71 8.01
CA GLU A 38 -8.69 31.73 8.27
C GLU A 38 -8.10 30.31 8.16
N GLU A 39 -8.77 29.34 8.78
CA GLU A 39 -8.47 27.92 8.70
C GLU A 39 -8.69 27.34 7.31
N ALA A 40 -9.76 27.76 6.61
CA ALA A 40 -10.01 27.34 5.24
C ALA A 40 -8.90 27.81 4.29
N VAL A 41 -8.37 29.03 4.50
CA VAL A 41 -7.23 29.58 3.76
C VAL A 41 -5.93 28.86 4.13
N GLU A 42 -5.67 28.60 5.42
CA GLU A 42 -4.52 27.83 5.91
C GLU A 42 -4.46 26.44 5.24
N PHE A 43 -5.56 25.70 5.25
CA PHE A 43 -5.61 24.35 4.72
C PHE A 43 -5.66 24.30 3.19
N TYR A 44 -6.41 25.21 2.55
CA TYR A 44 -6.35 25.41 1.09
C TYR A 44 -4.92 25.69 0.62
N SER A 45 -4.15 26.47 1.37
CA SER A 45 -2.76 26.82 1.04
C SER A 45 -1.86 25.59 0.93
N ILE A 46 -1.93 24.64 1.88
CA ILE A 46 -1.06 23.45 1.85
C ILE A 46 -1.47 22.41 0.79
N ILE A 47 -2.77 22.30 0.47
CA ILE A 47 -3.26 21.34 -0.53
C ILE A 47 -3.15 21.86 -1.97
N SER A 48 -3.38 23.16 -2.20
CA SER A 48 -3.25 23.77 -3.54
C SER A 48 -1.79 23.90 -4.01
N GLN A 49 -0.84 23.96 -3.06
CA GLN A 49 0.60 23.89 -3.31
C GLN A 49 1.17 22.46 -3.35
N PHE A 50 0.33 21.43 -3.20
CA PHE A 50 0.75 20.02 -3.14
C PHE A 50 1.83 19.74 -2.09
N LEU A 51 1.76 20.37 -0.91
CA LEU A 51 2.61 20.05 0.25
C LEU A 51 2.03 18.83 1.01
N TYR A 52 0.69 18.77 1.06
CA TYR A 52 -0.13 17.70 1.61
C TYR A 52 -1.29 17.40 0.67
N MET A 53 -1.82 16.18 0.69
CA MET A 53 -3.03 15.80 -0.03
C MET A 53 -3.94 14.94 0.86
N PRO A 54 -5.23 15.30 1.06
CA PRO A 54 -6.21 14.47 1.76
C PRO A 54 -6.50 13.15 1.02
N SER A 55 -7.12 12.19 1.72
CA SER A 55 -7.58 10.94 1.11
C SER A 55 -8.54 11.13 -0.07
N THR A 56 -8.59 10.13 -0.94
CA THR A 56 -9.56 10.04 -2.06
C THR A 56 -11.01 10.32 -1.63
N PRO A 57 -11.58 9.71 -0.56
CA PRO A 57 -12.94 10.04 -0.13
C PRO A 57 -13.07 11.45 0.44
N THR A 58 -12.06 11.97 1.16
CA THR A 58 -12.06 13.38 1.62
C THR A 58 -12.16 14.35 0.45
N LEU A 59 -11.39 14.13 -0.62
CA LEU A 59 -11.44 14.94 -1.84
C LEU A 59 -12.81 14.86 -2.55
N PHE A 60 -13.41 13.67 -2.63
CA PHE A 60 -14.73 13.48 -3.23
C PHE A 60 -15.85 14.15 -2.41
N ASN A 61 -15.86 13.96 -1.09
CA ASN A 61 -17.08 14.10 -0.29
C ASN A 61 -17.01 15.22 0.78
N SER A 62 -15.84 15.80 1.08
CA SER A 62 -15.77 17.02 1.92
C SER A 62 -16.54 18.16 1.25
N GLY A 63 -17.28 18.92 2.07
CA GLY A 63 -18.17 20.00 1.61
C GLY A 63 -19.41 19.50 0.83
N THR A 64 -19.84 18.24 1.05
CA THR A 64 -21.08 17.68 0.47
C THR A 64 -22.08 17.26 1.56
N LEU A 65 -23.33 16.96 1.17
CA LEU A 65 -24.42 16.60 2.09
C LEU A 65 -24.19 15.30 2.90
N HIS A 66 -23.35 14.40 2.40
CA HIS A 66 -23.00 13.13 3.07
C HIS A 66 -21.47 12.94 3.03
N PRO A 67 -20.72 13.63 3.90
CA PRO A 67 -19.27 13.66 3.87
C PRO A 67 -18.68 12.37 4.47
N GLN A 68 -18.79 11.25 3.76
CA GLN A 68 -18.00 10.05 4.06
C GLN A 68 -16.57 10.29 3.58
N MET A 69 -15.60 10.36 4.50
CA MET A 69 -14.23 10.83 4.24
C MET A 69 -13.15 9.83 4.67
N SER A 70 -13.50 8.88 5.55
CA SER A 70 -12.65 7.75 5.94
C SER A 70 -12.40 6.77 4.78
N SER A 71 -11.19 6.23 4.68
CA SER A 71 -10.74 5.42 3.53
C SER A 71 -11.07 3.92 3.66
N CYS A 72 -10.94 3.38 4.87
CA CYS A 72 -11.08 1.94 5.14
C CYS A 72 -11.74 1.68 6.49
N TYR A 73 -12.26 0.46 6.65
CA TYR A 73 -12.87 -0.04 7.87
C TYR A 73 -12.27 -1.40 8.24
N LEU A 74 -12.08 -1.65 9.54
CA LEU A 74 -11.57 -2.93 10.06
C LEU A 74 -12.61 -3.57 10.97
N LEU A 75 -12.87 -4.85 10.74
CA LEU A 75 -13.86 -5.65 11.48
C LEU A 75 -13.25 -6.98 11.96
N THR A 76 -13.90 -7.59 12.94
CA THR A 76 -13.77 -9.02 13.28
C THR A 76 -15.18 -9.61 13.36
N VAL A 77 -15.36 -10.89 12.99
CA VAL A 77 -16.68 -11.55 13.10
C VAL A 77 -17.03 -11.72 14.58
N GLY A 78 -17.87 -10.81 15.08
CA GLY A 78 -18.07 -10.61 16.51
C GLY A 78 -18.69 -11.78 17.28
N GLU A 79 -19.41 -12.68 16.60
CA GLU A 79 -19.98 -13.89 17.18
C GLU A 79 -19.93 -15.06 16.18
N ASP A 80 -19.51 -16.23 16.66
CA ASP A 80 -19.54 -17.52 15.95
C ASP A 80 -20.97 -18.11 15.93
N SER A 81 -21.87 -17.33 15.35
CA SER A 81 -23.31 -17.62 15.18
C SER A 81 -23.73 -17.26 13.76
N LEU A 82 -24.83 -17.84 13.27
CA LEU A 82 -25.34 -17.51 11.92
C LEU A 82 -25.67 -16.02 11.82
N ASP A 83 -26.32 -15.47 12.85
CA ASP A 83 -26.69 -14.06 12.93
C ASP A 83 -25.47 -13.15 13.03
N GLY A 84 -24.43 -13.54 13.78
CA GLY A 84 -23.16 -12.81 13.87
C GLY A 84 -22.39 -12.74 12.55
N ILE A 85 -22.35 -13.85 11.81
CA ILE A 85 -21.75 -13.93 10.47
C ILE A 85 -22.53 -13.05 9.48
N TYR A 86 -23.86 -13.18 9.42
CA TYR A 86 -24.68 -12.39 8.49
C TYR A 86 -24.78 -10.91 8.87
N LYS A 87 -24.70 -10.55 10.17
CA LYS A 87 -24.49 -9.16 10.61
C LYS A 87 -23.17 -8.62 10.06
N SER A 88 -22.08 -9.36 10.23
CA SER A 88 -20.75 -8.94 9.76
C SER A 88 -20.73 -8.71 8.24
N ILE A 89 -21.34 -9.61 7.45
CA ILE A 89 -21.52 -9.43 6.01
C ILE A 89 -22.38 -8.19 5.69
N THR A 90 -23.47 -7.96 6.45
CA THR A 90 -24.37 -6.81 6.28
C THR A 90 -23.67 -5.48 6.56
N ASP A 91 -22.84 -5.42 7.61
CA ASP A 91 -22.11 -4.21 7.97
C ASP A 91 -20.96 -3.94 6.97
N CYS A 92 -20.22 -4.95 6.53
CA CYS A 92 -19.29 -4.80 5.41
C CYS A 92 -19.99 -4.28 4.13
N ALA A 93 -21.19 -4.75 3.81
CA ALA A 93 -21.98 -4.24 2.68
C ALA A 93 -22.40 -2.77 2.87
N ARG A 94 -22.83 -2.37 4.08
CA ARG A 94 -23.15 -0.97 4.42
C ARG A 94 -21.94 -0.04 4.30
N LEU A 95 -20.77 -0.51 4.71
CA LEU A 95 -19.52 0.25 4.69
C LEU A 95 -18.95 0.36 3.26
N SER A 96 -18.93 -0.74 2.50
CA SER A 96 -18.49 -0.80 1.09
C SER A 96 -19.38 0.05 0.17
N LYS A 97 -20.70 0.15 0.44
CA LYS A 97 -21.65 0.98 -0.32
C LYS A 97 -21.19 2.45 -0.47
N PHE A 98 -20.49 3.00 0.52
CA PHE A 98 -19.99 4.37 0.52
C PHE A 98 -18.47 4.45 0.22
N SER A 99 -17.95 3.52 -0.58
CA SER A 99 -16.56 3.46 -1.05
C SER A 99 -15.48 3.12 -0.01
N GLY A 100 -15.85 2.65 1.17
CA GLY A 100 -14.90 2.13 2.16
C GLY A 100 -14.26 0.80 1.72
N GLY A 101 -12.93 0.71 1.76
CA GLY A 101 -12.22 -0.57 1.67
C GLY A 101 -12.32 -1.36 2.98
N ILE A 102 -12.46 -2.68 2.90
CA ILE A 102 -12.69 -3.53 4.10
C ILE A 102 -11.43 -4.34 4.45
N GLY A 103 -11.08 -4.40 5.73
CA GLY A 103 -10.35 -5.53 6.33
C GLY A 103 -11.27 -6.26 7.29
N ILE A 104 -11.36 -7.60 7.22
CA ILE A 104 -12.19 -8.38 8.14
C ILE A 104 -11.48 -9.64 8.63
N ASP A 105 -11.38 -9.78 9.94
CA ASP A 105 -10.93 -10.99 10.63
C ASP A 105 -12.07 -12.03 10.72
N TRP A 106 -11.81 -13.24 10.22
CA TRP A 106 -12.71 -14.40 10.26
C TRP A 106 -12.28 -15.48 11.27
N THR A 107 -11.16 -15.28 11.97
CA THR A 107 -10.59 -16.22 12.94
C THR A 107 -11.54 -16.70 14.04
N PRO A 108 -12.52 -15.92 14.53
CA PRO A 108 -13.47 -16.38 15.54
C PRO A 108 -14.46 -17.46 15.07
N VAL A 109 -14.71 -17.59 13.75
CA VAL A 109 -15.72 -18.50 13.20
C VAL A 109 -15.24 -19.96 13.27
N ARG A 110 -16.11 -20.91 13.62
CA ARG A 110 -15.71 -22.32 13.75
C ARG A 110 -15.36 -22.97 12.41
N ALA A 111 -14.21 -23.65 12.40
CA ALA A 111 -13.74 -24.44 11.28
C ALA A 111 -14.66 -25.62 10.91
N SER A 112 -14.46 -26.18 9.73
CA SER A 112 -15.16 -27.36 9.20
C SER A 112 -15.05 -28.57 10.15
N GLY A 113 -16.11 -29.38 10.21
CA GLY A 113 -16.22 -30.50 11.16
C GLY A 113 -16.57 -30.10 12.61
N SER A 114 -16.59 -28.81 12.96
CA SER A 114 -16.95 -28.36 14.31
C SER A 114 -18.44 -28.57 14.64
N LEU A 115 -18.75 -29.10 15.82
CA LEU A 115 -20.13 -29.38 16.26
C LEU A 115 -21.00 -28.11 16.34
N ILE A 116 -22.22 -28.19 15.80
CA ILE A 116 -23.28 -27.18 15.93
C ILE A 116 -24.33 -27.72 16.90
N LYS A 117 -24.22 -27.35 18.19
CA LYS A 117 -25.07 -27.88 19.28
C LYS A 117 -26.57 -27.77 19.02
N GLY A 118 -27.05 -26.70 18.38
CA GLY A 118 -28.47 -26.46 18.14
C GLY A 118 -29.11 -27.34 17.06
N THR A 119 -28.32 -27.84 16.10
CA THR A 119 -28.80 -28.72 15.01
C THR A 119 -28.27 -30.15 15.13
N ASN A 120 -27.37 -30.41 16.09
CA ASN A 120 -26.58 -31.64 16.23
C ASN A 120 -25.78 -32.03 14.95
N GLY A 121 -25.56 -31.08 14.04
CA GLY A 121 -24.77 -31.25 12.83
C GLY A 121 -23.33 -30.74 12.98
N LEU A 122 -22.55 -30.84 11.89
CA LEU A 122 -21.19 -30.30 11.82
C LEU A 122 -21.13 -29.06 10.93
N SER A 123 -20.17 -28.17 11.20
CA SER A 123 -19.87 -26.98 10.39
C SER A 123 -19.25 -27.36 9.06
N ASN A 124 -19.55 -26.58 8.02
CA ASN A 124 -18.87 -26.62 6.71
C ASN A 124 -17.64 -25.69 6.65
N GLY A 125 -17.30 -25.03 7.76
CA GLY A 125 -16.16 -24.10 7.86
C GLY A 125 -16.42 -22.71 7.28
N ILE A 126 -15.36 -21.91 7.17
CA ILE A 126 -15.42 -20.52 6.72
C ILE A 126 -15.60 -20.39 5.19
N VAL A 127 -15.07 -21.31 4.40
CA VAL A 127 -14.96 -21.19 2.94
C VAL A 127 -16.32 -20.99 2.24
N PRO A 128 -17.43 -21.66 2.61
CA PRO A 128 -18.74 -21.38 2.04
C PRO A 128 -19.24 -19.96 2.34
N PHE A 129 -19.01 -19.45 3.56
CA PHE A 129 -19.39 -18.08 3.93
C PHE A 129 -18.53 -17.04 3.22
N LEU A 130 -17.23 -17.31 3.01
CA LEU A 130 -16.34 -16.45 2.24
C LEU A 130 -16.78 -16.32 0.78
N LYS A 131 -17.32 -17.37 0.16
CA LYS A 131 -17.90 -17.30 -1.20
C LYS A 131 -19.18 -16.45 -1.27
N VAL A 132 -20.01 -16.49 -0.23
CA VAL A 132 -21.17 -15.59 -0.09
C VAL A 132 -20.71 -14.14 0.15
N PHE A 133 -19.65 -13.94 0.93
CA PHE A 133 -19.08 -12.63 1.22
C PHE A 133 -18.46 -11.98 -0.03
N ASP A 134 -17.67 -12.72 -0.81
CA ASP A 134 -17.13 -12.28 -2.10
C ASP A 134 -18.24 -11.84 -3.07
N SER A 135 -19.27 -12.69 -3.22
CA SER A 135 -20.47 -12.37 -4.01
C SER A 135 -21.16 -11.08 -3.55
N SER A 136 -21.22 -10.83 -2.23
CA SER A 136 -21.78 -9.62 -1.63
C SER A 136 -20.92 -8.38 -1.89
N VAL A 137 -19.59 -8.48 -1.72
CA VAL A 137 -18.63 -7.41 -2.01
C VAL A 137 -18.68 -7.01 -3.49
N HIS A 138 -18.78 -7.99 -4.40
CA HIS A 138 -18.98 -7.75 -5.83
C HIS A 138 -20.32 -7.06 -6.12
N ALA A 139 -21.43 -7.52 -5.53
CA ALA A 139 -22.77 -6.96 -5.76
C ALA A 139 -22.93 -5.51 -5.27
N VAL A 140 -22.22 -5.12 -4.20
CA VAL A 140 -22.32 -3.76 -3.62
C VAL A 140 -21.59 -2.69 -4.45
N ASN A 141 -20.50 -3.05 -5.13
CA ASN A 141 -19.80 -2.29 -6.17
C ASN A 141 -19.64 -0.77 -5.95
N GLN A 142 -19.46 -0.35 -4.68
CA GLN A 142 -19.28 1.04 -4.22
C GLN A 142 -20.15 2.10 -4.93
N GLY A 143 -21.43 1.78 -5.18
CA GLY A 143 -22.37 2.68 -5.86
C GLY A 143 -22.04 2.98 -7.33
N GLY A 144 -21.34 2.08 -8.02
CA GLY A 144 -20.96 2.19 -9.42
C GLY A 144 -19.76 3.10 -9.69
N LYS A 145 -19.00 3.50 -8.66
CA LYS A 145 -17.80 4.36 -8.80
C LYS A 145 -16.48 3.58 -8.85
N ARG A 146 -16.41 2.39 -8.24
CA ARG A 146 -15.21 1.54 -8.11
C ARG A 146 -15.65 0.15 -7.65
N LYS A 147 -14.88 -0.89 -8.01
CA LYS A 147 -15.11 -2.26 -7.55
C LYS A 147 -15.03 -2.34 -6.02
N GLY A 148 -15.91 -3.15 -5.41
CA GLY A 148 -15.84 -3.49 -3.99
C GLY A 148 -14.58 -4.31 -3.72
N ALA A 149 -13.92 -4.05 -2.58
CA ALA A 149 -12.69 -4.74 -2.21
C ALA A 149 -12.64 -5.00 -0.69
N ALA A 150 -12.28 -6.24 -0.32
CA ALA A 150 -12.15 -6.68 1.06
C ALA A 150 -10.93 -7.60 1.22
N ALA A 151 -10.09 -7.32 2.21
CA ALA A 151 -9.05 -8.23 2.66
C ALA A 151 -9.59 -9.11 3.80
N VAL A 152 -9.52 -10.43 3.62
CA VAL A 152 -9.89 -11.41 4.64
C VAL A 152 -8.64 -11.78 5.44
N TYR A 153 -8.75 -11.72 6.76
CA TYR A 153 -7.72 -12.14 7.71
C TYR A 153 -8.18 -13.41 8.44
N LEU A 154 -7.20 -14.25 8.76
CA LEU A 154 -7.34 -15.48 9.54
C LEU A 154 -6.09 -15.64 10.42
N GLU A 155 -5.98 -16.74 11.18
CA GLU A 155 -4.75 -17.22 11.83
C GLU A 155 -4.56 -18.71 11.47
N PRO A 156 -3.36 -19.20 11.09
CA PRO A 156 -3.13 -20.56 10.61
C PRO A 156 -3.15 -21.69 11.65
N TRP A 157 -3.34 -21.41 12.94
CA TRP A 157 -3.87 -22.41 13.88
C TRP A 157 -5.34 -22.77 13.60
N HIS A 158 -6.07 -21.94 12.86
CA HIS A 158 -7.46 -22.19 12.47
C HIS A 158 -7.54 -23.44 11.59
N ALA A 159 -8.43 -24.40 11.92
CA ALA A 159 -8.37 -25.72 11.28
C ALA A 159 -8.77 -25.75 9.79
N ASP A 160 -9.48 -24.74 9.28
CA ASP A 160 -9.68 -24.57 7.82
C ASP A 160 -8.45 -24.00 7.09
N ILE A 161 -7.33 -23.75 7.78
CA ILE A 161 -6.22 -22.98 7.23
C ILE A 161 -5.77 -23.47 5.87
N GLU A 162 -5.60 -24.77 5.61
CA GLU A 162 -5.12 -25.23 4.30
C GLU A 162 -6.10 -24.94 3.16
N ALA A 163 -7.40 -24.90 3.46
CA ALA A 163 -8.46 -24.51 2.53
C ALA A 163 -8.68 -22.99 2.47
N PHE A 164 -8.12 -22.24 3.43
CA PHE A 164 -7.87 -20.82 3.27
C PHE A 164 -6.57 -20.55 2.50
N LEU A 165 -5.50 -21.36 2.69
CA LEU A 165 -4.08 -21.13 2.32
C LEU A 165 -3.72 -21.19 0.84
N ASP A 166 -4.77 -21.13 0.05
CA ASP A 166 -4.76 -20.30 -1.14
C ASP A 166 -4.80 -18.76 -0.78
N LEU A 167 -4.59 -18.34 0.52
CA LEU A 167 -4.24 -17.04 1.21
C LEU A 167 -3.77 -17.23 2.72
N GLY A 168 -2.84 -16.47 3.37
CA GLY A 168 -2.57 -16.68 4.84
C GLY A 168 -1.65 -15.78 5.76
N PRO A 169 -1.47 -16.12 7.08
CA PRO A 169 -1.20 -15.20 8.26
C PRO A 169 -0.29 -15.68 9.51
N GLU A 170 -0.51 -15.20 10.78
CA GLU A 170 0.01 -15.49 12.21
C GLU A 170 1.08 -14.57 12.91
N TRP A 171 1.32 -14.47 14.25
CA TRP A 171 0.84 -14.98 15.59
C TRP A 171 1.44 -16.24 16.31
N GLU A 172 1.35 -16.37 17.67
CA GLU A 172 1.80 -17.59 18.45
C GLU A 172 1.12 -17.92 19.84
N ALA A 173 0.97 -17.00 20.82
CA ALA A 173 1.01 -17.38 22.26
C ALA A 173 -0.15 -18.20 22.91
N ARG A 174 -1.44 -18.03 22.56
CA ARG A 174 -2.53 -18.85 23.19
C ARG A 174 -2.58 -20.27 22.64
N TYR A 175 -1.94 -20.51 21.50
CA TYR A 175 -1.91 -21.79 20.80
C TYR A 175 -1.28 -22.90 21.68
N GLU A 176 -0.14 -22.61 22.32
CA GLU A 176 0.53 -23.57 23.22
C GLU A 176 -0.39 -24.12 24.33
N ALA A 177 -1.25 -23.27 24.91
CA ALA A 177 -2.17 -23.68 25.96
C ALA A 177 -3.31 -24.56 25.42
N ALA A 178 -3.75 -24.33 24.17
CA ALA A 178 -4.72 -25.17 23.49
C ALA A 178 -4.13 -26.53 23.06
N GLU A 179 -2.87 -26.56 22.59
CA GLU A 179 -2.14 -27.80 22.30
C GLU A 179 -1.93 -28.65 23.56
N LYS A 180 -1.45 -28.05 24.65
CA LYS A 180 -1.26 -28.73 25.94
C LYS A 180 -2.58 -29.27 26.51
N ALA A 181 -3.70 -28.62 26.19
CA ALA A 181 -5.06 -29.09 26.51
C ALA A 181 -5.65 -30.09 25.49
N GLY A 182 -4.86 -30.59 24.52
CA GLY A 182 -5.28 -31.61 23.56
C GLY A 182 -6.30 -31.14 22.51
N LYS A 183 -6.50 -29.84 22.32
CA LYS A 183 -7.57 -29.28 21.47
C LYS A 183 -7.24 -29.20 19.96
N ALA A 184 -6.09 -29.71 19.54
CA ALA A 184 -5.64 -29.67 18.16
C ALA A 184 -6.43 -30.63 17.27
N TYR A 185 -7.21 -30.09 16.32
CA TYR A 185 -7.99 -30.88 15.35
C TYR A 185 -7.10 -31.62 14.33
N LYS A 186 -6.06 -30.95 13.84
CA LYS A 186 -5.05 -31.49 12.90
C LYS A 186 -3.67 -31.08 13.39
N LYS A 187 -2.65 -31.90 13.10
CA LYS A 187 -1.24 -31.54 13.25
C LYS A 187 -0.54 -31.60 11.89
N VAL A 188 0.28 -30.59 11.59
CA VAL A 188 1.03 -30.45 10.34
C VAL A 188 2.45 -29.99 10.64
N LEU A 189 3.40 -30.22 9.75
CA LEU A 189 4.75 -29.66 9.90
C LEU A 189 4.71 -28.18 9.51
N ALA A 190 5.01 -27.26 10.44
CA ALA A 190 5.04 -25.82 10.18
C ALA A 190 5.93 -25.44 8.97
N ARG A 191 7.00 -26.20 8.70
CA ARG A 191 7.85 -26.02 7.50
C ARG A 191 7.12 -26.33 6.18
N GLN A 192 6.18 -27.28 6.16
CA GLN A 192 5.34 -27.58 4.99
C GLN A 192 4.29 -26.48 4.81
N LEU A 193 3.65 -26.04 5.89
CA LEU A 193 2.68 -24.95 5.86
C LEU A 193 3.33 -23.65 5.35
N TYR A 194 4.49 -23.28 5.89
CA TYR A 194 5.25 -22.11 5.43
C TYR A 194 5.76 -22.24 3.99
N ALA A 195 6.14 -23.45 3.55
CA ALA A 195 6.48 -23.66 2.13
C ALA A 195 5.25 -23.46 1.22
N ARG A 196 4.05 -23.88 1.64
CA ARG A 196 2.79 -23.61 0.91
C ARG A 196 2.44 -22.12 0.91
N MET A 197 2.58 -21.42 2.04
CA MET A 197 2.42 -19.96 2.12
C MET A 197 3.30 -19.23 1.09
N MET A 198 4.59 -19.58 1.03
CA MET A 198 5.54 -19.00 0.07
C MET A 198 5.27 -19.43 -1.38
N GLN A 199 4.64 -20.59 -1.60
CA GLN A 199 4.19 -21.03 -2.92
C GLN A 199 2.98 -20.21 -3.39
N THR A 200 1.90 -20.15 -2.61
CA THR A 200 0.69 -19.37 -2.92
C THR A 200 1.02 -17.91 -3.20
N LEU A 201 1.93 -17.32 -2.40
CA LEU A 201 2.39 -15.95 -2.58
C LEU A 201 3.23 -15.75 -3.87
N ALA A 202 4.02 -16.75 -4.27
CA ALA A 202 4.75 -16.73 -5.55
C ALA A 202 3.84 -16.91 -6.77
N GLU A 203 2.80 -17.74 -6.65
CA GLU A 203 1.87 -18.09 -7.72
C GLU A 203 0.77 -17.05 -7.94
N THR A 204 0.35 -16.33 -6.89
CA THR A 204 -0.83 -15.44 -6.93
C THR A 204 -0.58 -14.00 -6.47
N GLY A 205 0.51 -13.72 -5.76
CA GLY A 205 0.74 -12.43 -5.09
C GLY A 205 -0.13 -12.18 -3.84
N ASN A 206 -0.95 -13.15 -3.42
CA ASN A 206 -1.84 -13.08 -2.25
C ASN A 206 -1.30 -13.89 -1.06
N GLY A 207 -1.87 -13.65 0.12
CA GLY A 207 -1.30 -14.12 1.40
C GLY A 207 -0.24 -13.17 1.94
N TRP A 208 -0.60 -11.89 2.08
CA TRP A 208 0.29 -10.84 2.56
C TRP A 208 0.68 -11.06 4.02
N MET A 209 1.98 -11.02 4.34
CA MET A 209 2.46 -11.37 5.67
C MET A 209 2.29 -10.19 6.65
N CYS A 210 1.42 -10.38 7.64
CA CYS A 210 1.13 -9.43 8.71
C CYS A 210 1.45 -10.06 10.07
N PHE A 211 2.38 -9.49 10.82
CA PHE A 211 2.98 -10.11 12.01
C PHE A 211 2.25 -9.67 13.28
N LYS A 212 1.15 -10.36 13.61
CA LYS A 212 0.17 -9.93 14.64
C LYS A 212 0.80 -9.55 16.00
N ASP A 213 1.84 -10.25 16.48
CA ASP A 213 2.53 -9.86 17.72
C ASP A 213 3.39 -8.61 17.57
N LYS A 214 4.14 -8.46 16.47
CA LYS A 214 4.92 -7.25 16.18
C LYS A 214 4.03 -6.01 15.99
N SER A 215 2.73 -6.21 15.72
CA SER A 215 1.67 -5.20 15.75
C SER A 215 1.13 -4.96 17.17
N ASN A 216 0.62 -5.98 17.85
CA ASN A 216 0.00 -5.84 19.17
C ASN A 216 0.99 -5.41 20.27
N LEU A 217 2.27 -5.77 20.18
CA LEU A 217 3.31 -5.30 21.08
C LEU A 217 3.71 -3.83 20.86
N ARG A 218 3.30 -3.22 19.74
CA ARG A 218 3.66 -1.85 19.33
C ARG A 218 2.45 -1.04 18.83
N SER A 219 1.37 -1.07 19.60
CA SER A 219 0.26 -0.12 19.48
C SER A 219 0.00 0.50 20.85
N ALA A 220 -0.47 1.75 20.85
CA ALA A 220 -0.88 2.42 22.08
C ALA A 220 -2.20 1.88 22.63
N GLN A 221 -3.08 1.37 21.76
CA GLN A 221 -4.43 0.90 22.11
C GLN A 221 -4.42 -0.43 22.90
N THR A 222 -3.39 -1.25 22.69
CA THR A 222 -3.26 -2.63 23.19
C THR A 222 -2.53 -2.71 24.54
N ALA A 223 -2.84 -1.80 25.47
CA ALA A 223 -2.27 -1.81 26.83
C ALA A 223 -3.05 -2.72 27.79
N LYS A 224 -4.38 -2.80 27.65
CA LYS A 224 -5.26 -3.56 28.56
C LYS A 224 -5.65 -4.93 27.97
N PRO A 225 -5.78 -5.99 28.78
CA PRO A 225 -6.32 -7.27 28.33
C PRO A 225 -7.73 -7.10 27.76
N GLY A 226 -7.94 -7.57 26.53
CA GLY A 226 -9.19 -7.40 25.78
C GLY A 226 -9.03 -6.49 24.56
N ASN A 227 -8.19 -5.46 24.64
CA ASN A 227 -7.87 -4.59 23.50
C ASN A 227 -6.86 -5.30 22.58
N VAL A 228 -7.35 -5.86 21.47
CA VAL A 228 -6.56 -6.66 20.52
C VAL A 228 -6.75 -6.13 19.10
N ILE A 229 -5.64 -6.02 18.38
CA ILE A 229 -5.62 -5.83 16.93
C ILE A 229 -5.68 -7.21 16.31
N HIS A 230 -6.86 -7.59 15.80
CA HIS A 230 -7.10 -8.90 15.18
C HIS A 230 -6.55 -8.97 13.76
N SER A 231 -6.72 -7.90 13.00
CA SER A 231 -6.43 -7.79 11.56
C SER A 231 -5.75 -6.46 11.23
N SER A 232 -5.45 -6.26 9.94
CA SER A 232 -5.17 -4.95 9.37
C SER A 232 -6.26 -4.60 8.34
N ASN A 233 -6.14 -3.48 7.64
CA ASN A 233 -7.07 -3.08 6.59
C ASN A 233 -6.66 -3.62 5.20
N LEU A 234 -7.49 -3.32 4.19
CA LEU A 234 -7.28 -3.66 2.78
C LEU A 234 -5.86 -3.44 2.22
N CYS A 235 -5.12 -2.44 2.73
CA CYS A 235 -3.78 -2.08 2.22
C CYS A 235 -2.64 -2.29 3.24
N THR A 236 -2.93 -3.02 4.32
CA THR A 236 -2.01 -3.47 5.40
C THR A 236 -1.31 -2.37 6.23
N GLU A 237 -1.71 -1.10 6.13
CA GLU A 237 -1.10 0.02 6.86
C GLU A 237 -1.75 0.35 8.22
N ILE A 238 -2.98 -0.08 8.47
CA ILE A 238 -3.77 0.27 9.68
C ILE A 238 -3.75 -0.87 10.69
N LEU A 239 -3.56 -0.55 11.97
CA LEU A 239 -3.43 -1.48 13.08
C LEU A 239 -4.19 -0.96 14.30
N GLU A 240 -5.51 -0.97 14.17
CA GLU A 240 -6.48 -0.48 15.15
C GLU A 240 -7.22 -1.66 15.82
N VAL A 241 -7.64 -1.49 17.07
CA VAL A 241 -8.39 -2.52 17.81
C VAL A 241 -9.81 -2.68 17.26
N THR A 242 -10.30 -3.92 17.25
CA THR A 242 -11.64 -4.27 16.76
C THR A 242 -12.34 -5.19 17.75
N SER A 243 -13.68 -5.11 17.79
CA SER A 243 -14.52 -5.99 18.60
C SER A 243 -15.88 -6.17 17.93
N LYS A 244 -16.78 -6.95 18.54
CA LYS A 244 -18.18 -7.06 18.07
C LYS A 244 -18.93 -5.72 18.08
N ASP A 245 -18.50 -4.77 18.93
CA ASP A 245 -19.11 -3.46 19.16
C ASP A 245 -18.28 -2.31 18.53
N GLU A 246 -17.06 -2.60 18.03
CA GLU A 246 -16.10 -1.62 17.51
C GLU A 246 -15.59 -2.00 16.12
N THR A 247 -16.04 -1.26 15.09
CA THR A 247 -15.45 -1.25 13.74
C THR A 247 -14.43 -0.12 13.68
N ALA A 248 -13.15 -0.42 13.48
CA ALA A 248 -12.12 0.61 13.38
C ALA A 248 -12.17 1.38 12.04
N VAL A 249 -11.65 2.61 12.01
CA VAL A 249 -11.96 3.61 10.97
C VAL A 249 -10.73 4.43 10.56
N CYS A 250 -10.29 4.19 9.34
CA CYS A 250 -9.05 4.74 8.79
C CYS A 250 -9.26 6.16 8.19
N ASN A 251 -8.69 7.18 8.83
CA ASN A 251 -8.79 8.59 8.42
C ASN A 251 -7.44 9.09 7.87
N LEU A 252 -7.31 9.28 6.55
CA LEU A 252 -6.01 9.42 5.87
C LEU A 252 -5.72 10.76 5.18
N GLY A 253 -4.43 11.04 5.07
CA GLY A 253 -3.83 11.93 4.07
C GLY A 253 -2.32 11.73 3.99
N SER A 254 -1.64 12.39 3.06
CA SER A 254 -0.17 12.21 2.91
C SER A 254 0.56 13.49 2.54
N VAL A 255 1.75 13.69 3.13
CA VAL A 255 2.65 14.77 2.72
C VAL A 255 3.49 14.36 1.50
N ASN A 256 3.67 15.29 0.57
CA ASN A 256 4.44 15.09 -0.67
C ASN A 256 5.91 15.43 -0.41
N LEU A 257 6.74 14.44 -0.07
CA LEU A 257 8.15 14.64 0.30
C LEU A 257 8.95 15.37 -0.77
N SER A 258 8.57 15.25 -2.04
CA SER A 258 9.18 15.98 -3.15
C SER A 258 9.11 17.50 -3.00
N SER A 259 8.08 18.04 -2.33
CA SER A 259 7.85 19.48 -2.19
C SER A 259 8.70 20.14 -1.09
N TYR A 260 9.36 19.34 -0.24
CA TYR A 260 10.19 19.81 0.87
C TYR A 260 11.69 19.80 0.54
N VAL A 261 12.09 19.34 -0.65
CA VAL A 261 13.48 19.47 -1.11
C VAL A 261 13.66 20.81 -1.79
N ARG A 262 14.54 21.64 -1.21
CA ARG A 262 14.87 22.99 -1.66
C ARG A 262 15.75 22.96 -2.93
N PRO A 263 15.90 24.08 -3.66
CA PRO A 263 16.71 24.13 -4.89
C PRO A 263 18.21 23.81 -4.71
N ASP A 264 18.72 23.85 -3.48
CA ASP A 264 20.09 23.46 -3.10
C ASP A 264 20.24 21.95 -2.85
N GLY A 265 19.17 21.16 -3.00
CA GLY A 265 19.15 19.73 -2.73
C GLY A 265 19.00 19.38 -1.24
N GLN A 266 18.84 20.35 -0.33
CA GLN A 266 18.61 20.09 1.10
C GLN A 266 17.12 19.90 1.42
N PHE A 267 16.83 19.10 2.43
CA PHE A 267 15.47 18.84 2.91
C PHE A 267 15.01 19.86 3.96
N ASP A 268 13.84 20.46 3.79
CA ASP A 268 13.25 21.46 4.68
C ASP A 268 12.39 20.82 5.78
N TYR A 269 13.04 20.45 6.88
CA TYR A 269 12.39 19.91 8.07
C TYR A 269 11.48 20.92 8.78
N ASP A 270 11.67 22.23 8.59
CA ASP A 270 10.88 23.27 9.27
C ASP A 270 9.55 23.53 8.54
N LEU A 271 9.57 23.54 7.20
CA LEU A 271 8.38 23.49 6.38
C LEU A 271 7.60 22.19 6.63
N LEU A 272 8.30 21.06 6.75
CA LEU A 272 7.66 19.78 7.07
C LEU A 272 6.90 19.84 8.41
N ARG A 273 7.52 20.36 9.49
CA ARG A 273 6.82 20.52 10.77
C ARG A 273 5.61 21.46 10.66
N LYS A 274 5.72 22.59 9.95
CA LYS A 274 4.58 23.51 9.74
C LYS A 274 3.41 22.82 9.04
N VAL A 275 3.66 22.07 7.96
CA VAL A 275 2.59 21.39 7.20
C VAL A 275 2.02 20.20 7.98
N VAL A 276 2.84 19.44 8.70
CA VAL A 276 2.37 18.32 9.56
C VAL A 276 1.42 18.83 10.64
N LYS A 277 1.72 19.97 11.29
CA LYS A 277 0.83 20.58 12.29
C LYS A 277 -0.56 20.88 11.72
N VAL A 278 -0.64 21.48 10.53
CA VAL A 278 -1.92 21.72 9.86
C VAL A 278 -2.58 20.40 9.46
N ALA A 279 -1.84 19.46 8.84
CA ALA A 279 -2.39 18.18 8.40
C ALA A 279 -3.00 17.35 9.55
N THR A 280 -2.32 17.24 10.70
CA THR A 280 -2.84 16.54 11.89
C THR A 280 -4.11 17.20 12.44
N LYS A 281 -4.16 18.54 12.54
CA LYS A 281 -5.37 19.28 12.95
C LYS A 281 -6.57 18.97 12.05
N PHE A 282 -6.36 18.94 10.74
CA PHE A 282 -7.43 18.66 9.78
C PHE A 282 -7.80 17.18 9.68
N LEU A 283 -6.90 16.25 10.03
CA LEU A 283 -7.22 14.83 10.16
C LEU A 283 -8.08 14.53 11.41
N ASP A 284 -7.85 15.19 12.55
CA ASP A 284 -8.73 15.02 13.73
C ASP A 284 -10.17 15.49 13.41
N ARG A 285 -10.33 16.56 12.63
CA ARG A 285 -11.64 17.10 12.22
C ARG A 285 -12.43 16.20 11.27
N VAL A 286 -11.75 15.35 10.49
CA VAL A 286 -12.44 14.32 9.69
C VAL A 286 -13.29 13.44 10.61
N ILE A 287 -12.83 13.13 11.82
CA ILE A 287 -13.53 12.25 12.76
C ILE A 287 -14.91 12.83 13.17
N ASP A 288 -14.97 14.12 13.51
CA ASP A 288 -16.21 14.74 13.98
C ASP A 288 -17.21 15.03 12.84
N ILE A 289 -16.70 15.34 11.64
CA ILE A 289 -17.50 15.73 10.47
C ILE A 289 -17.95 14.51 9.63
N ASN A 290 -17.23 13.39 9.70
CA ASN A 290 -17.47 12.23 8.83
C ASN A 290 -18.87 11.60 8.98
N PHE A 291 -19.47 11.23 7.86
CA PHE A 291 -20.65 10.36 7.82
C PHE A 291 -20.26 8.89 8.01
N TYR A 292 -20.77 8.26 9.08
CA TYR A 292 -20.51 6.86 9.41
C TYR A 292 -21.66 5.95 8.95
N PRO A 293 -21.40 4.92 8.12
CA PRO A 293 -22.45 3.99 7.66
C PRO A 293 -22.97 3.02 8.74
N THR A 294 -22.25 2.84 9.85
CA THR A 294 -22.63 2.00 11.01
C THR A 294 -22.39 2.72 12.33
N SER A 295 -23.14 2.33 13.36
CA SER A 295 -23.01 2.82 14.75
C SER A 295 -21.64 2.49 15.36
N GLU A 296 -21.16 1.28 15.08
CA GLU A 296 -19.94 0.67 15.59
C GLU A 296 -18.68 1.36 15.04
N ALA A 297 -18.75 1.85 13.79
CA ALA A 297 -17.71 2.69 13.21
C ALA A 297 -17.68 4.08 13.86
N LYS A 298 -18.85 4.69 14.11
CA LYS A 298 -18.92 5.96 14.83
C LYS A 298 -18.46 5.84 16.28
N HIS A 299 -18.81 4.75 16.95
CA HIS A 299 -18.42 4.48 18.33
C HIS A 299 -16.90 4.34 18.47
N SER A 300 -16.28 3.45 17.68
CA SER A 300 -14.82 3.24 17.73
C SER A 300 -14.04 4.51 17.38
N ASN A 301 -14.40 5.22 16.31
CA ASN A 301 -13.66 6.41 15.90
C ASN A 301 -13.82 7.56 16.91
N ASN A 302 -14.98 7.71 17.56
CA ASN A 302 -15.15 8.69 18.64
C ASN A 302 -14.37 8.32 19.91
N LYS A 303 -14.29 7.03 20.25
CA LYS A 303 -13.63 6.48 21.44
C LYS A 303 -12.09 6.58 21.36
N TRP A 304 -11.53 6.23 20.21
CA TRP A 304 -10.08 6.11 19.99
C TRP A 304 -9.47 7.28 19.21
N ARG A 305 -10.26 7.98 18.39
CA ARG A 305 -9.83 9.05 17.48
C ARG A 305 -8.55 8.77 16.66
N PRO A 306 -8.37 7.60 16.03
CA PRO A 306 -7.19 7.31 15.22
C PRO A 306 -7.15 8.13 13.91
N VAL A 307 -5.95 8.49 13.49
CA VAL A 307 -5.67 9.02 12.14
C VAL A 307 -4.43 8.35 11.54
N GLY A 308 -4.28 8.47 10.23
CA GLY A 308 -3.12 7.99 9.48
C GLY A 308 -2.54 9.08 8.58
N LEU A 309 -1.59 9.84 9.11
CA LEU A 309 -0.75 10.72 8.31
C LEU A 309 0.40 9.91 7.69
N GLY A 310 0.39 9.84 6.35
CA GLY A 310 1.39 9.14 5.55
C GLY A 310 2.31 10.07 4.76
N ILE A 311 3.11 9.48 3.89
CA ILE A 311 4.06 10.16 3.00
C ILE A 311 3.90 9.66 1.56
N MET A 312 4.25 10.48 0.58
CA MET A 312 4.40 10.10 -0.83
C MET A 312 5.55 10.85 -1.49
N GLY A 313 6.04 10.34 -2.63
CA GLY A 313 7.15 10.94 -3.35
C GLY A 313 8.51 10.81 -2.64
N LEU A 314 8.75 9.73 -1.88
CA LEU A 314 10.06 9.48 -1.28
C LEU A 314 11.15 9.35 -2.36
N GLN A 315 10.85 8.64 -3.45
CA GLN A 315 11.74 8.50 -4.60
C GLN A 315 12.03 9.85 -5.29
N ASP A 316 11.04 10.74 -5.42
CA ASP A 316 11.24 12.11 -5.94
C ASP A 316 12.18 12.93 -5.05
N ALA A 317 11.99 12.85 -3.72
CA ALA A 317 12.83 13.55 -2.77
C ALA A 317 14.30 13.10 -2.92
N PHE A 318 14.54 11.79 -2.97
CA PHE A 318 15.87 11.23 -3.20
C PHE A 318 16.47 11.62 -4.56
N PHE A 319 15.68 11.70 -5.64
CA PHE A 319 16.17 12.22 -6.93
C PHE A 319 16.57 13.70 -6.88
N LYS A 320 15.83 14.53 -6.14
CA LYS A 320 16.16 15.95 -5.94
C LYS A 320 17.39 16.14 -5.03
N MET A 321 17.53 15.29 -4.01
CA MET A 321 18.67 15.25 -3.08
C MET A 321 19.91 14.50 -3.63
N LYS A 322 19.82 13.92 -4.84
CA LYS A 322 20.88 13.09 -5.46
C LYS A 322 21.31 11.87 -4.62
N LEU A 323 20.39 11.26 -3.89
CA LEU A 323 20.63 10.08 -3.06
C LEU A 323 20.19 8.80 -3.78
N PRO A 324 21.08 7.82 -4.06
CA PRO A 324 20.67 6.48 -4.47
C PRO A 324 19.75 5.84 -3.43
N PHE A 325 18.65 5.23 -3.87
CA PHE A 325 17.50 4.94 -2.99
C PHE A 325 17.86 4.20 -1.70
N THR A 326 18.69 3.16 -1.76
CA THR A 326 19.10 2.36 -0.58
C THR A 326 20.44 2.76 0.05
N SER A 327 21.03 3.89 -0.35
CA SER A 327 22.26 4.40 0.26
C SER A 327 22.09 4.69 1.76
N ALA A 328 23.17 4.61 2.54
CA ALA A 328 23.12 4.88 3.98
C ALA A 328 22.53 6.26 4.31
N LYS A 329 22.86 7.30 3.52
CA LYS A 329 22.30 8.64 3.70
C LYS A 329 20.82 8.73 3.31
N ALA A 330 20.35 7.92 2.35
CA ALA A 330 18.93 7.80 2.05
C ALA A 330 18.16 7.10 3.19
N LYS A 331 18.73 6.04 3.79
CA LYS A 331 18.15 5.36 4.97
C LYS A 331 17.99 6.34 6.15
N GLU A 332 19.09 6.98 6.57
CA GLU A 332 19.12 8.04 7.60
C GLU A 332 18.11 9.17 7.31
N THR A 333 18.08 9.69 6.08
CA THR A 333 17.13 10.73 5.66
C THR A 333 15.67 10.25 5.76
N SER A 334 15.38 9.01 5.37
CA SER A 334 14.04 8.42 5.46
C SER A 334 13.56 8.30 6.90
N ALA A 335 14.45 7.83 7.79
CA ALA A 335 14.19 7.74 9.22
C ALA A 335 13.93 9.12 9.84
N ARG A 336 14.83 10.09 9.62
CA ARG A 336 14.74 11.46 10.16
C ARG A 336 13.52 12.24 9.65
N ILE A 337 13.11 12.04 8.40
CA ILE A 337 11.83 12.57 7.87
C ILE A 337 10.67 11.99 8.68
N GLN A 338 10.62 10.67 8.87
CA GLN A 338 9.52 10.02 9.56
C GLN A 338 9.49 10.34 11.07
N GLU A 339 10.65 10.51 11.69
CA GLU A 339 10.85 11.04 13.05
C GLU A 339 10.23 12.44 13.18
N THR A 340 10.60 13.35 12.28
CA THR A 340 10.12 14.75 12.27
C THR A 340 8.59 14.82 12.14
N ILE A 341 8.00 13.96 11.30
CA ILE A 341 6.54 13.85 11.15
C ILE A 341 5.90 13.34 12.45
N TYR A 342 6.42 12.27 13.05
CA TYR A 342 5.84 11.71 14.27
C TYR A 342 5.94 12.66 15.46
N TYR A 343 7.10 13.30 15.64
CA TYR A 343 7.35 14.27 16.71
C TYR A 343 6.36 15.44 16.64
N GLN A 344 6.17 16.00 15.44
CA GLN A 344 5.23 17.10 15.25
C GLN A 344 3.76 16.64 15.36
N ALA A 345 3.40 15.46 14.87
CA ALA A 345 2.05 14.93 14.99
C ALA A 345 1.66 14.70 16.47
N ILE A 346 2.57 14.15 17.29
CA ILE A 346 2.38 13.99 18.74
C ILE A 346 2.22 15.36 19.42
N ASN A 347 3.11 16.32 19.16
CA ASN A 347 2.98 17.67 19.72
C ASN A 347 1.66 18.35 19.34
N THR A 348 1.22 18.22 18.08
CA THR A 348 -0.05 18.78 17.61
C THR A 348 -1.25 18.11 18.27
N SER A 349 -1.23 16.78 18.41
CA SER A 349 -2.30 16.04 19.09
C SER A 349 -2.34 16.32 20.60
N MET A 350 -1.20 16.69 21.21
CA MET A 350 -1.12 17.18 22.60
C MET A 350 -1.62 18.63 22.73
N GLU A 351 -1.40 19.50 21.75
CA GLU A 351 -2.03 20.83 21.69
C GLU A 351 -3.56 20.71 21.60
N LEU A 352 -4.07 19.85 20.72
CA LEU A 352 -5.51 19.57 20.60
C LEU A 352 -6.11 18.92 21.86
N ALA A 353 -5.32 18.11 22.60
CA ALA A 353 -5.76 17.55 23.89
C ALA A 353 -5.98 18.65 24.95
N LYS A 354 -5.12 19.68 24.96
CA LYS A 354 -5.25 20.85 25.86
C LYS A 354 -6.46 21.72 25.53
N GLU A 355 -6.87 21.77 24.27
CA GLU A 355 -8.02 22.58 23.81
C GLU A 355 -9.36 21.83 23.86
N HIS A 356 -9.37 20.51 23.60
CA HIS A 356 -10.60 19.73 23.38
C HIS A 356 -10.73 18.47 24.27
N GLY A 357 -9.74 18.20 25.12
CA GLY A 357 -9.62 16.96 25.88
C GLY A 357 -9.01 15.81 25.05
N SER A 358 -8.40 14.86 25.77
CA SER A 358 -7.83 13.62 25.21
C SER A 358 -8.88 12.73 24.52
N PHE A 359 -8.43 11.73 23.74
CA PHE A 359 -9.32 10.63 23.36
C PHE A 359 -9.78 9.83 24.60
N THR A 360 -10.97 9.23 24.53
CA THR A 360 -11.68 8.65 25.69
C THR A 360 -10.87 7.59 26.44
N GLU A 361 -10.10 6.78 25.70
CA GLU A 361 -9.32 5.66 26.24
C GLU A 361 -7.85 6.02 26.58
N PHE A 362 -7.52 7.31 26.77
CA PHE A 362 -6.13 7.73 27.00
C PHE A 362 -5.47 7.02 28.20
N GLU A 363 -6.15 6.98 29.36
CA GLU A 363 -5.72 6.26 30.57
C GLU A 363 -5.59 4.74 30.37
N ASN A 364 -6.29 4.22 29.35
CA ASN A 364 -6.23 2.82 28.94
C ASN A 364 -5.20 2.55 27.83
N SER A 365 -4.43 3.55 27.43
CA SER A 365 -3.40 3.46 26.40
C SER A 365 -1.98 3.42 26.96
N ARG A 366 -1.02 2.96 26.15
CA ARG A 366 0.41 2.98 26.52
C ARG A 366 1.01 4.39 26.61
N TYR A 367 0.30 5.41 26.16
CA TYR A 367 0.73 6.81 26.32
C TYR A 367 0.61 7.29 27.77
N ALA A 368 -0.39 6.83 28.52
CA ALA A 368 -0.44 7.04 29.98
C ALA A 368 0.71 6.32 30.72
N GLU A 369 1.21 5.20 30.17
CA GLU A 369 2.40 4.51 30.64
C GLU A 369 3.74 5.16 30.21
N GLY A 370 3.70 6.29 29.50
CA GLY A 370 4.91 7.01 29.03
C GLY A 370 5.60 6.36 27.84
N LYS A 371 4.93 5.49 27.08
CA LYS A 371 5.53 4.75 25.96
C LYS A 371 5.02 5.28 24.63
N LEU A 372 5.81 6.15 23.99
CA LEU A 372 5.59 6.55 22.60
C LEU A 372 6.04 5.42 21.66
N GLN A 373 5.80 5.55 20.35
CA GLN A 373 6.17 4.50 19.39
C GLN A 373 7.68 4.20 19.38
N VAL A 374 8.53 5.16 19.77
CA VAL A 374 9.99 4.99 19.88
C VAL A 374 10.32 3.98 20.99
N GLN A 375 9.89 4.21 22.22
CA GLN A 375 10.11 3.26 23.33
C GLN A 375 9.40 1.91 23.11
N LEU A 376 8.31 1.87 22.32
CA LEU A 376 7.69 0.60 21.88
C LEU A 376 8.52 -0.13 20.79
N ALA A 377 9.25 0.60 19.97
CA ALA A 377 10.10 0.04 18.92
C ALA A 377 11.40 -0.57 19.49
N GLU A 378 12.05 0.13 20.44
CA GLU A 378 13.29 -0.29 21.11
C GLU A 378 13.20 -1.71 21.70
N GLY A 379 12.07 -2.05 22.33
CA GLY A 379 11.86 -3.38 22.92
C GLY A 379 11.54 -4.51 21.93
N VAL A 380 11.52 -4.25 20.60
CA VAL A 380 10.91 -5.15 19.60
C VAL A 380 11.66 -5.21 18.25
N GLN A 381 12.38 -4.16 17.86
CA GLN A 381 13.22 -4.09 16.66
C GLN A 381 14.66 -4.54 16.97
N SER A 382 15.40 -4.93 15.92
CA SER A 382 16.83 -5.29 16.03
C SER A 382 17.79 -4.10 15.93
N THR A 383 17.31 -2.96 15.47
CA THR A 383 18.10 -1.77 15.12
C THR A 383 17.23 -0.53 15.24
N MET A 384 17.73 0.51 15.90
CA MET A 384 17.08 1.84 15.96
C MET A 384 17.88 2.85 15.13
N PRO A 385 17.22 3.83 14.48
CA PRO A 385 17.88 4.96 13.81
C PRO A 385 18.41 5.98 14.82
N GLU A 386 19.19 6.96 14.35
CA GLU A 386 19.59 8.14 15.13
C GLU A 386 18.36 8.98 15.51
N LEU A 387 18.29 9.38 16.78
CA LEU A 387 17.19 10.19 17.34
C LEU A 387 17.60 11.66 17.42
N HIS A 388 16.78 12.56 16.86
CA HIS A 388 17.05 14.00 16.78
C HIS A 388 16.26 14.83 17.81
N PHE A 389 15.38 14.19 18.59
CA PHE A 389 14.54 14.84 19.59
C PHE A 389 14.60 14.15 20.96
N ASP A 390 14.31 14.90 22.03
CA ASP A 390 14.14 14.34 23.38
C ASP A 390 12.76 13.66 23.49
N TRP A 391 12.75 12.37 23.15
CA TRP A 391 11.56 11.51 23.18
C TRP A 391 11.08 11.17 24.60
N ASP A 392 11.95 11.26 25.61
CA ASP A 392 11.60 10.98 27.00
C ASP A 392 11.00 12.21 27.70
N ALA A 393 11.44 13.43 27.36
CA ALA A 393 10.76 14.66 27.76
C ALA A 393 9.39 14.76 27.09
N LEU A 394 9.28 14.43 25.79
CA LEU A 394 8.00 14.42 25.10
C LEU A 394 7.04 13.37 25.69
N ALA A 395 7.51 12.18 26.04
CA ALA A 395 6.71 11.16 26.71
C ALA A 395 6.11 11.65 28.04
N LYS A 396 6.91 12.35 28.87
CA LYS A 396 6.47 12.92 30.15
C LYS A 396 5.43 14.03 29.98
N GLU A 397 5.62 14.93 29.00
CA GLU A 397 4.60 15.93 28.69
C GLU A 397 3.34 15.30 28.08
N VAL A 398 3.44 14.20 27.32
CA VAL A 398 2.28 13.43 26.85
C VAL A 398 1.50 12.79 28.01
N GLN A 399 2.18 12.16 28.98
CA GLN A 399 1.51 11.61 30.18
C GLN A 399 0.75 12.68 30.97
N LYS A 400 1.34 13.87 31.08
CA LYS A 400 0.80 15.01 31.84
C LYS A 400 -0.35 15.74 31.15
N ASN A 401 -0.31 15.88 29.82
CA ASN A 401 -1.23 16.71 29.06
C ASN A 401 -2.25 15.94 28.23
N GLY A 402 -2.04 14.63 28.02
CA GLY A 402 -2.87 13.82 27.15
C GLY A 402 -2.54 13.93 25.65
N LEU A 403 -3.29 13.16 24.85
CA LEU A 403 -3.28 13.21 23.39
C LEU A 403 -4.71 13.15 22.86
N ARG A 404 -4.99 13.90 21.79
CA ARG A 404 -6.30 13.92 21.12
C ARG A 404 -6.57 12.66 20.30
N ASN A 405 -5.53 11.95 19.87
CA ASN A 405 -5.60 10.82 18.95
C ASN A 405 -4.80 9.62 19.50
N SER A 406 -5.37 8.41 19.47
CA SER A 406 -4.67 7.19 19.94
C SER A 406 -3.64 6.65 18.95
N LEU A 407 -3.75 7.01 17.67
CA LEU A 407 -2.82 6.69 16.59
C LEU A 407 -2.78 7.88 15.62
N LEU A 408 -1.62 8.14 15.02
CA LEU A 408 -1.33 9.34 14.23
C LEU A 408 -0.70 9.07 12.86
N ILE A 409 0.20 8.09 12.78
CA ILE A 409 1.08 7.88 11.62
C ILE A 409 0.81 6.50 10.99
N SER A 410 0.48 6.51 9.71
CA SER A 410 0.30 5.32 8.87
C SER A 410 0.65 5.64 7.42
N ILE A 411 1.42 4.79 6.75
CA ILE A 411 1.85 5.00 5.37
C ILE A 411 1.08 4.07 4.43
N ALA A 412 -0.02 4.59 3.88
CA ALA A 412 -0.86 3.91 2.89
C ALA A 412 -0.23 3.89 1.48
N PRO A 413 -0.80 3.12 0.52
CA PRO A 413 -0.53 3.30 -0.91
C PRO A 413 -1.15 4.61 -1.38
N THR A 414 -0.60 5.25 -2.40
CA THR A 414 -0.97 6.64 -2.75
C THR A 414 -1.29 6.87 -4.23
N ALA A 415 -1.21 5.86 -5.09
CA ALA A 415 -1.53 5.81 -6.53
C ALA A 415 -2.28 7.02 -7.08
N THR A 416 -3.55 7.17 -6.68
CA THR A 416 -4.39 8.24 -7.22
C THR A 416 -4.00 9.64 -6.70
N ILE A 417 -3.61 9.84 -5.44
CA ILE A 417 -3.18 11.15 -4.94
C ILE A 417 -1.75 11.52 -5.38
N ALA A 418 -0.87 10.54 -5.52
CA ALA A 418 0.44 10.68 -6.17
C ALA A 418 0.27 11.10 -7.65
N SER A 419 -0.65 10.46 -8.38
CA SER A 419 -1.04 10.84 -9.75
C SER A 419 -1.67 12.24 -9.86
N ILE A 420 -2.28 12.77 -8.79
CA ILE A 420 -2.81 14.14 -8.74
C ILE A 420 -1.67 15.16 -8.63
N VAL A 421 -0.73 14.96 -7.71
CA VAL A 421 0.40 15.88 -7.47
C VAL A 421 1.56 15.70 -8.47
N GLY A 422 1.65 14.55 -9.11
CA GLY A 422 2.69 14.19 -10.08
C GLY A 422 3.97 13.58 -9.47
N SER A 423 3.86 12.92 -8.31
CA SER A 423 4.96 12.21 -7.65
C SER A 423 4.93 10.70 -7.91
N TYR A 424 6.01 10.00 -7.54
CA TYR A 424 6.00 8.56 -7.30
C TYR A 424 5.18 8.23 -6.04
N GLU A 425 4.80 6.95 -5.91
CA GLU A 425 3.95 6.49 -4.82
C GLU A 425 4.71 6.31 -3.50
N SER A 426 4.09 6.82 -2.43
CA SER A 426 4.32 6.37 -1.06
C SER A 426 5.81 6.37 -0.67
N ILE A 427 6.28 5.23 -0.17
CA ILE A 427 7.66 4.88 0.17
C ILE A 427 8.37 4.04 -0.90
N GLU A 428 7.82 3.94 -2.12
CA GLU A 428 8.34 3.00 -3.12
C GLU A 428 9.47 3.59 -3.97
N PRO A 429 10.53 2.80 -4.26
CA PRO A 429 11.45 3.10 -5.35
C PRO A 429 10.75 2.92 -6.71
N GLN A 430 11.29 3.55 -7.76
CA GLN A 430 10.70 3.46 -9.09
C GLN A 430 10.67 2.02 -9.66
N ILE A 431 9.53 1.60 -10.23
CA ILE A 431 9.39 0.28 -10.86
C ILE A 431 10.22 0.19 -12.16
N SER A 432 10.28 1.28 -12.93
CA SER A 432 11.13 1.42 -14.12
C SER A 432 11.39 2.91 -14.41
N ASN A 433 12.51 3.24 -15.06
CA ASN A 433 12.72 4.59 -15.59
C ASN A 433 11.87 4.89 -16.83
N PHE A 434 11.34 3.86 -17.50
CA PHE A 434 10.73 3.97 -18.83
C PHE A 434 9.73 2.82 -19.02
N PHE A 435 8.43 3.12 -19.00
CA PHE A 435 7.40 2.11 -19.18
C PHE A 435 6.24 2.56 -20.08
N LYS A 436 5.54 1.59 -20.64
CA LYS A 436 4.37 1.76 -21.50
C LYS A 436 3.13 1.73 -20.62
N ARG A 437 2.32 2.78 -20.63
CA ARG A 437 1.06 2.88 -19.89
C ARG A 437 -0.12 2.84 -20.85
N GLU A 438 -0.78 1.69 -20.93
CA GLU A 438 -2.04 1.58 -21.66
C GLU A 438 -3.16 2.38 -20.97
N THR A 439 -4.02 3.01 -21.77
CA THR A 439 -5.20 3.72 -21.30
C THR A 439 -6.34 3.58 -22.30
N LEU A 440 -7.57 3.88 -21.87
CA LEU A 440 -8.77 4.01 -22.73
C LEU A 440 -8.64 5.06 -23.85
N SER A 441 -7.52 5.79 -23.93
CA SER A 441 -7.24 6.79 -24.98
C SER A 441 -6.00 6.44 -25.81
N GLY A 442 -5.56 5.17 -25.77
CA GLY A 442 -4.34 4.69 -26.41
C GLY A 442 -3.17 4.52 -25.43
N GLU A 443 -2.02 4.15 -26.00
CA GLU A 443 -0.81 3.80 -25.27
C GLU A 443 0.05 5.05 -25.01
N PHE A 444 0.32 5.37 -23.75
CA PHE A 444 1.11 6.53 -23.36
C PHE A 444 2.43 6.11 -22.74
N LEU A 445 3.51 6.77 -23.16
CA LEU A 445 4.83 6.50 -22.63
C LEU A 445 5.05 7.27 -21.32
N GLN A 446 5.24 6.56 -20.20
CA GLN A 446 5.56 7.15 -18.90
C GLN A 446 7.05 6.97 -18.60
N VAL A 447 7.78 8.09 -18.49
CA VAL A 447 9.24 8.12 -18.37
C VAL A 447 9.67 8.98 -17.19
N ASN A 448 10.71 8.53 -16.48
CA ASN A 448 11.35 9.27 -15.39
C ASN A 448 11.92 10.60 -15.91
N ARG A 449 11.25 11.69 -15.54
CA ARG A 449 11.62 13.06 -15.93
C ARG A 449 12.93 13.52 -15.29
N TYR A 450 13.28 13.02 -14.11
CA TYR A 450 14.55 13.33 -13.45
C TYR A 450 15.72 12.74 -14.24
N LEU A 451 15.63 11.46 -14.65
CA LEU A 451 16.64 10.84 -15.51
C LEU A 451 16.74 11.55 -16.86
N ILE A 452 15.62 11.86 -17.53
CA ILE A 452 15.66 12.61 -18.81
C ILE A 452 16.38 13.95 -18.63
N ASN A 453 16.10 14.69 -17.56
CA ASN A 453 16.70 16.00 -17.33
C ASN A 453 18.19 15.91 -16.99
N GLU A 454 18.62 14.90 -16.22
CA GLU A 454 20.03 14.62 -15.94
C GLU A 454 20.79 14.26 -17.23
N LEU A 455 20.26 13.34 -18.03
CA LEU A 455 20.87 12.93 -19.30
C LEU A 455 20.91 14.09 -20.31
N LYS A 456 19.86 14.93 -20.38
CA LYS A 456 19.87 16.16 -21.21
C LYS A 456 20.92 17.16 -20.74
N GLY A 457 21.03 17.41 -19.43
CA GLY A 457 22.01 18.33 -18.86
C GLY A 457 23.47 17.94 -19.15
N ARG A 458 23.72 16.65 -19.43
CA ARG A 458 25.04 16.10 -19.78
C ARG A 458 25.21 15.78 -21.27
N GLY A 459 24.23 16.10 -22.13
CA GLY A 459 24.27 15.77 -23.56
C GLY A 459 24.03 14.28 -23.91
N LEU A 460 23.75 13.43 -22.91
CA LEU A 460 23.57 11.98 -23.04
C LEU A 460 22.16 11.56 -23.50
N TRP A 461 21.20 12.49 -23.66
CA TRP A 461 19.85 12.17 -24.13
C TRP A 461 19.77 12.05 -25.67
N THR A 462 20.52 11.13 -26.24
CA THR A 462 20.50 10.78 -27.67
C THR A 462 19.39 9.78 -28.00
N ASP A 463 19.00 9.67 -29.28
CA ASP A 463 18.06 8.63 -29.71
C ASP A 463 18.66 7.22 -29.56
N TYR A 464 19.97 7.07 -29.69
CA TYR A 464 20.71 5.82 -29.44
C TYR A 464 20.61 5.37 -27.97
N ILE A 465 20.89 6.27 -27.02
CA ILE A 465 20.77 5.97 -25.58
C ILE A 465 19.30 5.73 -25.21
N ARG A 466 18.35 6.50 -25.76
CA ARG A 466 16.91 6.23 -25.58
C ARG A 466 16.52 4.84 -26.10
N GLY A 467 17.06 4.44 -27.25
CA GLY A 467 16.90 3.09 -27.81
C GLY A 467 17.36 2.01 -26.84
N LYS A 468 18.57 2.12 -26.28
CA LYS A 468 19.06 1.19 -25.24
C LYS A 468 18.15 1.13 -24.02
N ILE A 469 17.68 2.28 -23.52
CA ILE A 469 16.75 2.35 -22.37
C ILE A 469 15.43 1.65 -22.67
N ILE A 470 14.89 1.79 -23.90
CA ILE A 470 13.69 1.07 -24.37
C ILE A 470 13.95 -0.45 -24.38
N SER A 471 15.03 -0.88 -25.04
CA SER A 471 15.34 -2.32 -25.19
C SER A 471 15.72 -3.01 -23.86
N ALA A 472 16.06 -2.24 -22.82
CA ALA A 472 16.31 -2.71 -21.46
C ALA A 472 15.10 -2.54 -20.51
N ASP A 473 13.89 -2.30 -21.05
CA ASP A 473 12.64 -2.08 -20.30
C ASP A 473 12.76 -1.02 -19.18
N GLY A 474 13.56 0.01 -19.44
CA GLY A 474 13.85 1.13 -18.54
C GLY A 474 14.87 0.86 -17.43
N SER A 475 15.62 -0.24 -17.50
CA SER A 475 16.90 -0.35 -16.80
C SER A 475 17.98 0.49 -17.51
N ILE A 476 18.96 0.98 -16.76
CA ILE A 476 20.12 1.71 -17.30
C ILE A 476 21.47 1.13 -16.88
N GLN A 477 21.49 0.03 -16.12
CA GLN A 477 22.71 -0.52 -15.51
C GLN A 477 23.73 -1.00 -16.54
N ASN A 478 23.26 -1.52 -17.68
CA ASN A 478 24.07 -2.09 -18.75
C ASN A 478 24.29 -1.11 -19.92
N ILE A 479 24.24 0.19 -19.65
CA ILE A 479 24.48 1.27 -20.62
C ILE A 479 25.77 1.99 -20.19
N ASP A 480 26.90 1.62 -20.79
CA ASP A 480 28.22 2.14 -20.39
C ASP A 480 28.48 3.59 -20.82
N GLU A 481 27.65 4.14 -21.72
CA GLU A 481 27.63 5.57 -22.01
C GLU A 481 27.00 6.42 -20.89
N ILE A 482 26.38 5.79 -19.87
CA ILE A 482 25.80 6.48 -18.72
C ILE A 482 26.74 6.32 -17.51
N PRO A 483 27.29 7.43 -16.96
CA PRO A 483 28.15 7.41 -15.77
C PRO A 483 27.56 6.67 -14.56
N GLN A 484 28.44 6.00 -13.81
CA GLN A 484 28.04 5.06 -12.75
C GLN A 484 27.17 5.71 -11.65
N GLU A 485 27.42 6.96 -11.30
CA GLU A 485 26.63 7.68 -10.29
C GLU A 485 25.19 7.97 -10.76
N ILE A 486 24.97 8.07 -12.08
CA ILE A 486 23.63 8.13 -12.67
C ILE A 486 22.98 6.74 -12.62
N ARG A 487 23.73 5.68 -12.97
CA ARG A 487 23.25 4.28 -12.92
C ARG A 487 22.82 3.90 -11.51
N ASP A 488 23.57 4.32 -10.49
CA ASP A 488 23.27 4.09 -9.08
C ASP A 488 22.10 4.94 -8.56
N LEU A 489 22.02 6.22 -8.92
CA LEU A 489 20.90 7.08 -8.53
C LEU A 489 19.56 6.61 -9.12
N TYR A 490 19.57 6.14 -10.37
CA TYR A 490 18.38 5.76 -11.14
C TYR A 490 18.20 4.24 -11.30
N ARG A 491 18.66 3.45 -10.31
CA ARG A 491 18.30 2.03 -10.20
C ARG A 491 16.78 1.85 -10.20
N THR A 492 16.32 0.74 -10.76
CA THR A 492 14.93 0.29 -10.63
C THR A 492 14.76 -0.57 -9.37
N VAL A 493 13.52 -0.78 -8.94
CA VAL A 493 13.23 -1.65 -7.79
C VAL A 493 13.75 -3.09 -7.96
N TRP A 494 13.81 -3.58 -9.20
CA TRP A 494 14.34 -4.91 -9.55
C TRP A 494 15.86 -5.01 -9.40
N GLU A 495 16.56 -3.87 -9.48
CA GLU A 495 18.01 -3.71 -9.27
C GLU A 495 18.34 -3.38 -7.80
N THR A 496 17.32 -3.24 -6.94
CA THR A 496 17.45 -2.79 -5.57
C THR A 496 17.40 -3.99 -4.59
N PRO A 497 18.40 -4.18 -3.70
CA PRO A 497 18.38 -5.29 -2.76
C PRO A 497 17.22 -5.18 -1.77
N GLN A 498 16.34 -6.18 -1.75
CA GLN A 498 15.14 -6.17 -0.90
C GLN A 498 15.46 -6.13 0.60
N LYS A 499 16.65 -6.62 1.00
CA LYS A 499 17.18 -6.48 2.37
C LYS A 499 17.29 -5.01 2.78
N ASP A 500 17.82 -4.14 1.91
CA ASP A 500 17.98 -2.72 2.23
C ASP A 500 16.63 -1.98 2.30
N LEU A 501 15.65 -2.38 1.49
CA LEU A 501 14.28 -1.84 1.55
C LEU A 501 13.58 -2.24 2.86
N ILE A 502 13.79 -3.48 3.32
CA ILE A 502 13.29 -3.96 4.62
C ILE A 502 13.96 -3.20 5.76
N GLU A 503 15.28 -3.01 5.74
CA GLU A 503 16.01 -2.22 6.76
C GLU A 503 15.48 -0.79 6.84
N MET A 504 15.37 -0.08 5.71
CA MET A 504 14.84 1.29 5.70
C MET A 504 13.39 1.35 6.21
N ALA A 505 12.56 0.35 5.88
CA ALA A 505 11.20 0.27 6.40
C ALA A 505 11.17 0.01 7.92
N VAL A 506 12.11 -0.79 8.44
CA VAL A 506 12.27 -1.04 9.88
C VAL A 506 12.69 0.24 10.61
N GLU A 507 13.72 0.94 10.13
CA GLU A 507 14.18 2.23 10.66
C GLU A 507 13.03 3.25 10.74
N ARG A 508 12.28 3.46 9.64
CA ARG A 508 11.08 4.31 9.67
C ARG A 508 10.04 3.85 10.69
N SER A 509 9.87 2.53 10.88
CA SER A 509 8.84 1.98 11.78
C SER A 509 9.08 2.23 13.27
N ALA A 510 10.26 2.75 13.65
CA ALA A 510 10.50 3.33 14.97
C ALA A 510 9.59 4.55 15.27
N PHE A 511 9.04 5.17 14.21
CA PHE A 511 8.21 6.37 14.29
C PHE A 511 6.80 6.19 13.69
N ILE A 512 6.40 4.95 13.38
CA ILE A 512 5.08 4.63 12.78
C ILE A 512 4.25 3.82 13.78
N CYS A 513 3.28 4.47 14.42
CA CYS A 513 2.44 3.84 15.43
C CYS A 513 1.42 2.85 14.82
N GLN A 514 0.94 3.11 13.61
CA GLN A 514 0.21 2.12 12.78
C GLN A 514 1.26 1.26 12.04
N SER A 515 1.13 1.02 10.72
CA SER A 515 2.14 0.38 9.87
C SER A 515 2.38 1.14 8.54
N GLN A 516 3.07 0.50 7.60
CA GLN A 516 3.31 0.99 6.24
C GLN A 516 3.02 -0.13 5.22
N SER A 517 2.40 0.20 4.08
CA SER A 517 2.12 -0.74 2.98
C SER A 517 3.40 -1.16 2.25
N LEU A 518 4.20 -2.04 2.86
CA LEU A 518 5.50 -2.45 2.33
C LEU A 518 5.35 -3.50 1.22
N ASN A 519 5.25 -3.06 -0.03
CA ASN A 519 5.44 -3.91 -1.19
C ASN A 519 6.89 -4.43 -1.25
N LEU A 520 7.06 -5.70 -1.66
CA LEU A 520 8.36 -6.35 -1.86
C LEU A 520 8.44 -6.93 -3.28
N PHE A 521 9.63 -6.97 -3.86
CA PHE A 521 9.84 -7.14 -5.30
C PHE A 521 10.84 -8.26 -5.60
N MET A 522 10.51 -9.16 -6.52
CA MET A 522 11.33 -10.36 -6.77
C MET A 522 11.34 -10.79 -8.25
N GLU A 523 12.47 -10.64 -8.91
CA GLU A 523 12.71 -11.27 -10.22
C GLU A 523 12.99 -12.78 -10.04
N SER A 524 12.26 -13.60 -10.81
CA SER A 524 12.24 -15.06 -10.71
C SER A 524 12.14 -15.54 -9.24
N PRO A 525 10.97 -15.39 -8.60
CA PRO A 525 10.76 -15.83 -7.23
C PRO A 525 10.96 -17.34 -7.09
N SER A 526 11.39 -17.75 -5.89
CA SER A 526 11.45 -19.16 -5.50
C SER A 526 11.19 -19.28 -3.99
N ILE A 527 10.65 -20.43 -3.56
CA ILE A 527 10.28 -20.67 -2.16
C ILE A 527 11.44 -20.35 -1.20
N GLY A 528 12.68 -20.73 -1.55
CA GLY A 528 13.87 -20.43 -0.73
C GLY A 528 14.21 -18.94 -0.62
N LYS A 529 14.09 -18.18 -1.72
CA LYS A 529 14.30 -16.72 -1.71
C LYS A 529 13.24 -16.02 -0.86
N LEU A 530 11.96 -16.33 -1.09
CA LEU A 530 10.84 -15.71 -0.40
C LEU A 530 10.84 -16.06 1.10
N SER A 531 11.01 -17.34 1.43
CA SER A 531 11.20 -17.83 2.80
C SER A 531 12.27 -17.02 3.54
N SER A 532 13.45 -16.83 2.93
CA SER A 532 14.54 -16.06 3.53
C SER A 532 14.18 -14.58 3.72
N MET A 533 13.48 -13.97 2.74
CA MET A 533 13.10 -12.56 2.76
C MET A 533 12.03 -12.24 3.83
N TYR A 534 10.96 -13.03 3.89
CA TYR A 534 9.89 -12.82 4.88
C TYR A 534 10.32 -13.21 6.30
N MET A 535 11.13 -14.27 6.45
CA MET A 535 11.79 -14.63 7.72
C MET A 535 12.73 -13.52 8.22
N TYR A 536 13.41 -12.80 7.32
CA TYR A 536 14.22 -11.63 7.67
C TYR A 536 13.35 -10.45 8.11
N ALA A 537 12.31 -10.09 7.34
CA ALA A 537 11.37 -9.02 7.69
C ALA A 537 10.73 -9.22 9.08
N TRP A 538 10.27 -10.44 9.39
CA TRP A 538 9.76 -10.80 10.72
C TRP A 538 10.79 -10.58 11.83
N LYS A 539 12.03 -11.07 11.63
CA LYS A 539 13.12 -10.96 12.61
C LYS A 539 13.57 -9.53 12.87
N GLN A 540 13.60 -8.66 11.87
CA GLN A 540 13.90 -7.23 12.08
C GLN A 540 12.77 -6.46 12.79
N GLY A 541 11.58 -7.07 12.91
CA GLY A 541 10.42 -6.43 13.53
C GLY A 541 9.66 -5.53 12.57
N VAL A 542 9.45 -5.95 11.33
CA VAL A 542 8.38 -5.41 10.48
C VAL A 542 7.01 -5.68 11.15
N LYS A 543 6.03 -4.79 10.91
CA LYS A 543 4.62 -4.96 11.36
C LYS A 543 3.80 -5.71 10.30
N THR A 544 3.81 -5.20 9.07
CA THR A 544 3.09 -5.76 7.92
C THR A 544 3.91 -5.65 6.65
N THR A 545 3.57 -6.49 5.68
CA THR A 545 3.97 -6.38 4.26
C THR A 545 2.70 -6.30 3.42
N TYR A 546 2.84 -5.92 2.15
CA TYR A 546 1.72 -5.84 1.21
C TYR A 546 1.96 -6.82 0.04
N TYR A 547 1.85 -6.38 -1.23
CA TYR A 547 2.06 -7.28 -2.37
C TYR A 547 3.50 -7.77 -2.48
N LEU A 548 3.65 -9.04 -2.86
CA LEU A 548 4.82 -9.48 -3.61
C LEU A 548 4.62 -9.11 -5.09
N ARG A 549 5.43 -8.21 -5.62
CA ARG A 549 5.51 -7.93 -7.06
C ARG A 549 6.60 -8.82 -7.67
N SER A 550 6.27 -9.62 -8.67
CA SER A 550 7.22 -10.52 -9.32
C SER A 550 7.28 -10.29 -10.83
N ARG A 551 8.41 -10.69 -11.45
CA ARG A 551 8.56 -10.75 -12.91
C ARG A 551 9.39 -11.94 -13.34
N ALA A 552 9.16 -12.43 -14.56
CA ALA A 552 10.03 -13.40 -15.21
C ALA A 552 11.33 -12.73 -15.68
N LYS A 553 12.44 -13.48 -15.70
CA LYS A 553 13.75 -12.99 -16.15
C LYS A 553 13.89 -12.90 -17.68
N THR A 554 13.04 -13.62 -18.42
CA THR A 554 13.04 -13.64 -19.89
C THR A 554 12.06 -12.60 -20.45
N SER A 555 12.58 -11.44 -20.87
CA SER A 555 11.87 -10.58 -21.81
C SER A 555 11.86 -11.24 -23.20
N ILE A 556 10.72 -11.26 -23.89
CA ILE A 556 10.67 -11.56 -25.32
C ILE A 556 11.48 -10.49 -26.05
N GLN A 557 12.30 -10.87 -27.04
CA GLN A 557 13.02 -9.89 -27.88
C GLN A 557 12.02 -9.02 -28.64
N LYS A 558 11.85 -7.78 -28.17
CA LYS A 558 11.03 -6.75 -28.80
C LYS A 558 11.79 -6.23 -30.03
N THR A 559 11.24 -6.43 -31.22
CA THR A 559 11.83 -5.99 -32.49
C THR A 559 11.73 -4.47 -32.65
N THR A 560 12.58 -3.72 -31.94
CA THR A 560 12.75 -2.28 -32.15
C THR A 560 13.33 -2.03 -33.53
N VAL A 561 12.52 -1.49 -34.44
CA VAL A 561 12.95 -1.05 -35.77
C VAL A 561 13.86 0.16 -35.62
N ILE A 562 15.16 -0.07 -35.55
CA ILE A 562 16.18 0.99 -35.61
C ILE A 562 16.30 1.39 -37.08
N SER A 563 15.68 2.52 -37.44
CA SER A 563 15.84 3.14 -38.76
C SER A 563 17.20 3.83 -38.86
N GLY A 564 18.27 3.02 -38.95
CA GLY A 564 19.61 3.51 -39.24
C GLY A 564 19.66 4.02 -40.68
N ALA A 565 19.98 5.31 -40.86
CA ALA A 565 20.39 5.82 -42.15
C ALA A 565 21.87 5.46 -42.35
N GLU A 566 22.14 4.50 -43.25
CA GLU A 566 23.52 4.18 -43.63
C GLU A 566 24.07 5.30 -44.53
N ASP A 567 25.10 5.99 -44.04
CA ASP A 567 25.84 6.95 -44.84
C ASP A 567 26.73 6.20 -45.84
N THR A 568 26.63 6.55 -47.12
CA THR A 568 27.16 5.72 -48.22
C THR A 568 28.42 6.32 -48.83
N GLN A 569 29.53 5.58 -48.75
CA GLN A 569 30.76 5.82 -49.51
C GLN A 569 31.17 4.55 -50.27
N PRO A 570 31.42 4.62 -51.59
CA PRO A 570 31.62 3.44 -52.42
C PRO A 570 33.10 3.07 -52.64
N THR A 571 33.40 1.78 -52.70
CA THR A 571 34.60 1.24 -53.35
C THR A 571 34.24 0.08 -54.28
N ALA A 572 34.94 -0.03 -55.41
CA ALA A 572 34.46 -0.75 -56.59
C ALA A 572 35.00 -2.18 -56.74
N THR A 573 34.11 -3.07 -57.21
CA THR A 573 34.34 -4.22 -58.11
C THR A 573 35.68 -4.98 -58.12
N THR A 574 35.61 -6.30 -57.95
CA THR A 574 36.13 -7.23 -58.99
C THR A 574 35.36 -8.56 -58.96
N THR A 575 35.50 -9.41 -59.99
CA THR A 575 34.50 -10.42 -60.39
C THR A 575 35.04 -11.82 -60.70
N GLY A 576 34.27 -12.87 -60.33
CA GLY A 576 34.43 -14.29 -60.72
C GLY A 576 33.82 -15.22 -59.66
N ALA A 577 32.77 -16.03 -59.88
CA ALA A 577 32.61 -17.19 -60.79
C ALA A 577 33.42 -18.44 -60.32
N ASN A 578 32.89 -19.69 -60.26
CA ASN A 578 31.56 -20.22 -60.62
C ASN A 578 31.33 -21.66 -60.05
N ALA A 579 30.08 -22.04 -59.69
CA ALA A 579 29.54 -23.43 -59.47
C ALA A 579 30.29 -24.39 -58.50
N SER A 580 29.82 -25.58 -58.06
CA SER A 580 28.58 -26.40 -58.21
C SER A 580 28.33 -27.17 -56.88
N ALA A 581 27.12 -27.26 -56.28
CA ALA A 581 25.98 -28.15 -56.55
C ALA A 581 26.15 -29.68 -56.35
N THR A 582 25.46 -30.25 -55.32
CA THR A 582 24.98 -31.66 -55.25
C THR A 582 23.76 -31.78 -54.31
N LYS A 583 23.11 -32.96 -54.20
CA LYS A 583 21.69 -33.10 -53.79
C LYS A 583 21.37 -34.23 -52.77
N ALA A 584 20.27 -34.03 -52.03
CA ALA A 584 19.34 -35.05 -51.45
C ALA A 584 19.89 -35.90 -50.26
N THR A 585 19.08 -36.64 -49.46
CA THR A 585 17.71 -37.17 -49.67
C THR A 585 16.98 -37.46 -48.34
N ALA A 586 15.63 -37.50 -48.35
CA ALA A 586 14.72 -38.23 -47.41
C ALA A 586 14.66 -37.73 -45.93
N THR A 587 13.60 -37.96 -45.14
CA THR A 587 12.26 -38.58 -45.36
C THR A 587 11.23 -37.90 -44.44
N ALA A 588 9.92 -38.02 -44.72
CA ALA A 588 8.84 -37.54 -43.85
C ALA A 588 8.14 -38.68 -43.10
N ALA A 589 7.64 -38.40 -41.88
CA ALA A 589 6.74 -39.28 -41.12
C ALA A 589 5.73 -38.43 -40.31
N THR A 590 4.46 -38.82 -40.33
CA THR A 590 3.32 -38.07 -39.75
C THR A 590 3.07 -38.44 -38.29
N PRO A 591 2.49 -37.53 -37.47
CA PRO A 591 1.60 -37.96 -36.41
C PRO A 591 0.23 -37.23 -36.38
N GLY A 592 -0.83 -38.04 -36.24
CA GLY A 592 -2.07 -37.80 -35.50
C GLY A 592 -2.74 -36.42 -35.48
N SER A 593 -3.96 -36.34 -36.04
CA SER A 593 -4.92 -35.28 -35.69
C SER A 593 -5.50 -35.48 -34.29
N VAL A 594 -5.47 -34.44 -33.46
CA VAL A 594 -6.26 -34.34 -32.22
C VAL A 594 -7.26 -33.20 -32.40
N THR A 595 -8.56 -33.53 -32.39
CA THR A 595 -9.64 -32.54 -32.48
C THR A 595 -9.80 -31.80 -31.16
N THR A 596 -9.40 -30.53 -31.11
CA THR A 596 -9.79 -29.61 -30.05
C THR A 596 -11.22 -29.11 -30.27
N ALA A 597 -12.00 -28.99 -29.18
CA ALA A 597 -13.35 -28.46 -29.22
C ALA A 597 -13.36 -26.95 -29.51
N SER A 598 -14.53 -26.43 -29.90
CA SER A 598 -14.73 -25.01 -30.21
C SER A 598 -14.37 -24.09 -29.04
N GLY A 599 -13.25 -23.37 -29.16
CA GLY A 599 -12.87 -22.36 -28.20
C GLY A 599 -13.79 -21.13 -28.28
N THR A 600 -14.28 -20.66 -27.14
CA THR A 600 -15.05 -19.42 -27.04
C THR A 600 -14.17 -18.25 -27.45
N THR A 601 -14.59 -17.47 -28.45
CA THR A 601 -13.92 -16.22 -28.82
C THR A 601 -14.36 -15.11 -27.88
N TYR A 602 -13.47 -14.73 -26.95
CA TYR A 602 -13.66 -13.57 -26.08
C TYR A 602 -13.53 -12.26 -26.86
N THR A 603 -14.35 -11.29 -26.50
CA THR A 603 -14.23 -9.89 -26.97
C THR A 603 -12.97 -9.22 -26.43
N ALA A 604 -12.60 -8.09 -27.03
CA ALA A 604 -11.50 -7.26 -26.53
C ALA A 604 -11.74 -6.71 -25.11
N GLU A 605 -12.99 -6.68 -24.64
CA GLU A 605 -13.38 -6.24 -23.30
C GLU A 605 -13.30 -7.40 -22.28
N GLU A 606 -13.65 -8.61 -22.69
CA GLU A 606 -13.47 -9.84 -21.89
C GLU A 606 -11.99 -10.27 -21.76
N ALA A 607 -11.13 -9.84 -22.69
CA ALA A 607 -9.69 -10.08 -22.63
C ALA A 607 -8.97 -9.26 -21.52
N ILE A 608 -9.61 -8.23 -20.95
CA ILE A 608 -9.02 -7.35 -19.92
C ILE A 608 -9.20 -7.96 -18.51
N VAL A 609 -8.76 -9.21 -18.35
CA VAL A 609 -8.79 -9.95 -17.08
C VAL A 609 -7.36 -10.21 -16.61
N CYS A 610 -6.87 -9.30 -15.76
CA CYS A 610 -5.60 -9.38 -15.03
C CYS A 610 -4.33 -9.56 -15.90
N SER A 611 -3.88 -8.47 -16.56
CA SER A 611 -2.51 -8.43 -17.10
C SER A 611 -1.49 -8.30 -15.95
N LEU A 612 -0.61 -9.30 -15.84
CA LEU A 612 0.56 -9.25 -14.94
C LEU A 612 1.57 -8.17 -15.35
N GLU A 613 1.59 -7.78 -16.63
CA GLU A 613 2.52 -6.77 -17.16
C GLU A 613 2.05 -5.33 -16.92
N ASN A 614 0.73 -5.10 -16.85
CA ASN A 614 0.13 -3.77 -16.62
C ASN A 614 -0.82 -3.73 -15.38
N PRO A 615 -0.32 -3.84 -14.13
CA PRO A 615 -1.18 -3.74 -12.94
C PRO A 615 -1.87 -2.38 -12.76
N GLU A 616 -1.29 -1.29 -13.28
CA GLU A 616 -1.84 0.08 -13.19
C GLU A 616 -3.08 0.33 -14.07
N SER A 617 -3.49 -0.62 -14.91
CA SER A 617 -4.79 -0.61 -15.61
C SER A 617 -5.83 -1.54 -14.97
N CYS A 618 -5.43 -2.34 -13.97
CA CYS A 618 -6.35 -3.18 -13.22
C CYS A 618 -7.10 -2.36 -12.16
N GLU A 619 -8.41 -2.23 -12.31
CA GLU A 619 -9.30 -1.52 -11.37
C GLU A 619 -9.41 -2.16 -9.97
N ALA A 620 -8.86 -3.37 -9.78
CA ALA A 620 -8.71 -4.01 -8.47
C ALA A 620 -7.35 -3.71 -7.80
N CYS A 621 -6.40 -3.12 -8.55
CA CYS A 621 -5.06 -2.76 -8.10
C CYS A 621 -4.82 -1.24 -8.04
N THR A 622 -5.85 -0.40 -8.28
CA THR A 622 -5.78 1.07 -8.40
C THR A 622 -6.96 1.81 -7.78
#